data_AF-A0A0F9K3U7-F1
#
_entry.id   AF-A0A0F9K3U7-F1
#
_cell.length_a   1.000
_cell.length_b   1.000
_cell.length_c   1.000
_cell.angle_alpha   90.00
_cell.angle_beta   90.00
_cell.angle_gamma   90.00
#
_symmetry.space_group_name_H-M   'P 1'
#
loop_
_entity.id
_entity.type
_entity.pdbx_description
1 polymer ?
#
loop_
_entity_poly.entity_id
_entity_poly.type
_entity_poly.pdbx_seq_one_letter_code
_entity_poly.pdbx_strand_id
1 'polypeptide(L)'
;MGAIINEDIFKLLTMPSFFSNMPWQRCRATLLEVCGDISDNDVIASDLTLSALPAILSDRSLEDQKKVIAAKKKKVNDRLKEIPARIDELLRTLPSESANRKVIKAYIKNIDKKIQAAKDDTVLSGLRKDLAEAQVKLAEAKAKTAQVILEANAGVDAKVFEAQAEIRKLKSQIDAIGDRVEGCEDKITRNNKSIAELKATHATVTARKQTYDEICPTCNQPLPSDQIEAAKDQF
;
A
#
# COMPACT_ATOMS: atom_id res chain seq x y z
N MET A 1 -77.13 -47.84 -60.77
CA MET A 1 -78.44 -47.92 -60.07
C MET A 1 -78.11 -48.19 -58.60
N GLY A 2 -77.93 -47.18 -57.77
CA GLY A 2 -79.03 -46.34 -57.29
C GLY A 2 -79.78 -47.11 -56.21
N ALA A 3 -79.09 -47.53 -55.13
CA ALA A 3 -79.75 -48.11 -53.98
C ALA A 3 -80.70 -47.05 -53.42
N ILE A 4 -82.00 -47.31 -53.50
CA ILE A 4 -83.05 -46.35 -53.19
C ILE A 4 -83.01 -45.97 -51.68
N ILE A 5 -82.42 -46.82 -50.83
CA ILE A 5 -82.25 -46.64 -49.37
C ILE A 5 -80.92 -47.27 -48.91
N ASN A 6 -80.28 -46.70 -47.87
CA ASN A 6 -79.08 -47.25 -47.22
C ASN A 6 -79.38 -48.63 -46.57
N GLU A 7 -78.53 -49.64 -46.81
CA GLU A 7 -78.73 -51.01 -46.34
C GLU A 7 -78.89 -51.12 -44.82
N ASP A 8 -78.15 -50.32 -44.04
CA ASP A 8 -78.25 -50.32 -42.58
C ASP A 8 -79.61 -49.73 -42.12
N ILE A 9 -80.10 -48.70 -42.81
CA ILE A 9 -81.44 -48.12 -42.57
C ILE A 9 -82.52 -49.10 -42.99
N PHE A 10 -82.34 -49.81 -44.10
CA PHE A 10 -83.28 -50.82 -44.57
C PHE A 10 -83.38 -52.00 -43.59
N LYS A 11 -82.24 -52.49 -43.06
CA LYS A 11 -82.21 -53.52 -42.01
C LYS A 11 -82.86 -53.03 -40.73
N LEU A 12 -82.67 -51.76 -40.35
CA LEU A 12 -83.31 -51.16 -39.19
C LEU A 12 -84.85 -51.14 -39.32
N LEU A 13 -85.37 -50.86 -40.51
CA LEU A 13 -86.82 -50.78 -40.77
C LEU A 13 -87.48 -52.16 -40.95
N THR A 14 -86.75 -53.15 -41.46
CA THR A 14 -87.31 -54.46 -41.84
C THR A 14 -87.03 -55.59 -40.86
N MET A 15 -86.00 -55.47 -40.03
CA MET A 15 -85.59 -56.51 -39.08
C MET A 15 -85.67 -55.98 -37.64
N PRO A 16 -86.68 -56.39 -36.85
CA PRO A 16 -86.87 -55.89 -35.48
C PRO A 16 -85.68 -56.15 -34.53
N SER A 17 -84.87 -57.18 -34.79
CA SER A 17 -83.71 -57.57 -33.98
C SER A 17 -82.40 -56.88 -34.39
N PHE A 18 -82.37 -56.13 -35.49
CA PHE A 18 -81.14 -55.51 -35.98
C PHE A 18 -80.63 -54.42 -35.04
N PHE A 19 -81.54 -53.60 -34.50
CA PHE A 19 -81.21 -52.52 -33.59
C PHE A 19 -80.52 -53.02 -32.29
N SER A 20 -80.99 -54.12 -31.71
CA SER A 20 -80.45 -54.67 -30.47
C SER A 20 -79.08 -55.34 -30.63
N ASN A 21 -78.70 -55.73 -31.86
CA ASN A 21 -77.46 -56.45 -32.13
C ASN A 21 -76.30 -55.54 -32.58
N MET A 22 -76.54 -54.23 -32.71
CA MET A 22 -75.50 -53.28 -33.08
C MET A 22 -74.60 -52.91 -31.88
N PRO A 23 -73.35 -52.48 -32.12
CA PRO A 23 -72.51 -51.90 -31.07
C PRO A 23 -73.22 -50.72 -30.41
N TRP A 24 -73.14 -50.62 -29.08
CA TRP A 24 -73.91 -49.65 -28.30
C TRP A 24 -73.69 -48.19 -28.76
N GLN A 25 -72.52 -47.86 -29.30
CA GLN A 25 -72.23 -46.54 -29.88
C GLN A 25 -73.09 -46.24 -31.10
N ARG A 26 -73.30 -47.24 -31.99
CA ARG A 26 -74.17 -47.12 -33.17
C ARG A 26 -75.64 -47.08 -32.76
N CYS A 27 -76.08 -47.93 -31.82
CA CYS A 27 -77.44 -47.87 -31.28
C CYS A 27 -77.75 -46.48 -30.71
N ARG A 28 -76.81 -45.91 -29.94
CA ARG A 28 -76.94 -44.57 -29.37
C ARG A 28 -76.98 -43.49 -30.44
N ALA A 29 -76.08 -43.55 -31.44
CA ALA A 29 -76.06 -42.58 -32.53
C ALA A 29 -77.38 -42.58 -33.32
N THR A 30 -77.90 -43.77 -33.67
CA THR A 30 -79.17 -43.91 -34.38
C THR A 30 -80.36 -43.43 -33.56
N LEU A 31 -80.38 -43.69 -32.23
CA LEU A 31 -81.43 -43.14 -31.36
C LEU A 31 -81.40 -41.61 -31.29
N LEU A 32 -80.21 -41.02 -31.19
CA LEU A 32 -80.06 -39.56 -31.15
C LEU A 32 -80.45 -38.91 -32.49
N GLU A 33 -80.15 -39.58 -33.61
CA GLU A 33 -80.58 -39.15 -34.94
C GLU A 33 -82.11 -39.15 -35.09
N VAL A 34 -82.81 -40.14 -34.52
CA VAL A 34 -84.28 -40.28 -34.59
C VAL A 34 -85.00 -39.38 -33.59
N CYS A 35 -84.49 -39.25 -32.36
CA CYS A 35 -85.14 -38.50 -31.29
C CYS A 35 -84.79 -37.00 -31.28
N GLY A 36 -83.86 -36.57 -32.13
CA GLY A 36 -83.30 -35.22 -32.13
C GLY A 36 -82.10 -35.12 -31.19
N ASP A 37 -81.02 -34.48 -31.67
CA ASP A 37 -79.82 -34.26 -30.87
C ASP A 37 -80.02 -33.08 -29.91
N ILE A 38 -79.53 -33.21 -28.68
CA ILE A 38 -79.57 -32.15 -27.67
C ILE A 38 -78.12 -31.68 -27.52
N SER A 39 -77.85 -30.40 -27.76
CA SER A 39 -76.48 -29.91 -27.65
C SER A 39 -76.02 -29.93 -26.19
N ASP A 40 -74.71 -30.11 -25.96
CA ASP A 40 -74.13 -30.02 -24.62
C ASP A 40 -74.50 -28.69 -23.93
N ASN A 41 -74.65 -27.61 -24.70
CA ASN A 41 -75.07 -26.30 -24.20
C ASN A 41 -76.52 -26.31 -23.71
N ASP A 42 -77.42 -27.01 -24.40
CA ASP A 42 -78.83 -27.14 -24.00
C ASP A 42 -78.96 -27.96 -22.71
N VAL A 43 -78.15 -29.02 -22.57
CA VAL A 43 -78.09 -29.82 -21.33
C VAL A 43 -77.52 -28.98 -20.18
N ILE A 44 -76.45 -28.22 -20.40
CA ILE A 44 -75.85 -27.35 -19.39
C ILE A 44 -76.82 -26.24 -18.96
N ALA A 45 -77.61 -25.68 -19.89
CA ALA A 45 -78.62 -24.68 -19.58
C ALA A 45 -79.82 -25.26 -18.80
N SER A 46 -80.08 -26.56 -18.93
CA SER A 46 -81.22 -27.23 -18.26
C SER A 46 -81.02 -27.49 -16.77
N ASP A 47 -79.78 -27.50 -16.27
CA ASP A 47 -79.46 -27.78 -14.86
C ASP A 47 -78.50 -26.75 -14.26
N LEU A 48 -78.95 -26.05 -13.22
CA LEU A 48 -78.19 -25.01 -12.53
C LEU A 48 -76.88 -25.54 -11.93
N THR A 49 -76.80 -26.84 -11.61
CA THR A 49 -75.58 -27.48 -11.08
C THR A 49 -74.45 -27.58 -12.11
N LEU A 50 -74.79 -27.52 -13.40
CA LEU A 50 -73.83 -27.57 -14.52
C LEU A 50 -73.33 -26.18 -14.94
N SER A 51 -73.83 -25.10 -14.32
CA SER A 51 -73.49 -23.71 -14.66
C SER A 51 -71.99 -23.38 -14.58
N ALA A 52 -71.22 -24.09 -13.75
CA ALA A 52 -69.77 -23.92 -13.63
C ALA A 52 -68.97 -24.67 -14.70
N LEU A 53 -69.59 -25.63 -15.41
CA LEU A 53 -68.91 -26.51 -16.36
C LEU A 53 -68.36 -25.77 -17.60
N PRO A 54 -69.05 -24.78 -18.20
CA PRO A 54 -68.50 -23.98 -19.30
C PRO A 54 -67.19 -23.27 -18.93
N ALA A 55 -67.11 -22.71 -17.71
CA ALA A 55 -65.88 -22.06 -17.23
C ALA A 55 -64.71 -23.06 -17.07
N ILE A 56 -65.01 -24.32 -16.74
CA ILE A 56 -64.01 -25.40 -16.63
C ILE A 56 -63.59 -25.91 -18.01
N LEU A 57 -64.52 -25.94 -18.98
CA LEU A 57 -64.28 -26.40 -20.34
C LEU A 57 -63.56 -25.37 -21.20
N SER A 58 -63.76 -24.07 -20.96
CA SER A 58 -63.26 -22.98 -21.80
C SER A 58 -63.63 -23.22 -23.28
N ASP A 59 -62.64 -23.32 -24.18
CA ASP A 59 -62.85 -23.58 -25.61
C ASP A 59 -62.74 -25.08 -25.99
N ARG A 60 -62.74 -26.00 -25.01
CA ARG A 60 -62.52 -27.44 -25.24
C ARG A 60 -63.82 -28.23 -25.21
N SER A 61 -63.88 -29.27 -26.03
CA SER A 61 -64.92 -30.30 -25.90
C SER A 61 -64.81 -31.04 -24.57
N LEU A 62 -65.93 -31.59 -24.08
CA LEU A 62 -65.97 -32.44 -22.89
C LEU A 62 -64.97 -33.60 -22.96
N GLU A 63 -64.82 -34.20 -24.14
CA GLU A 63 -63.90 -35.31 -24.37
C GLU A 63 -62.44 -34.87 -24.27
N ASP A 64 -62.10 -33.71 -24.82
CA ASP A 64 -60.74 -33.19 -24.76
C ASP A 64 -60.36 -32.78 -23.34
N GLN A 65 -61.28 -32.20 -22.58
CA GLN A 65 -61.02 -31.87 -21.18
C GLN A 65 -60.81 -33.13 -20.33
N LYS A 66 -61.55 -34.22 -20.58
CA LYS A 66 -61.31 -35.52 -19.93
C LYS A 66 -59.91 -36.05 -20.24
N LYS A 67 -59.46 -35.97 -21.49
CA LYS A 67 -58.09 -36.37 -21.90
C LYS A 67 -57.03 -35.54 -21.18
N VAL A 68 -57.22 -34.22 -21.07
CA VAL A 68 -56.29 -33.31 -20.37
C VAL A 68 -56.19 -33.64 -18.89
N ILE A 69 -57.32 -33.88 -18.22
CA ILE A 69 -57.34 -34.24 -16.81
C ILE A 69 -56.64 -35.59 -16.60
N ALA A 70 -56.89 -36.58 -17.46
CA ALA A 70 -56.22 -37.87 -17.40
C ALA A 70 -54.70 -37.74 -17.56
N ALA A 71 -54.24 -36.92 -18.51
CA ALA A 71 -52.82 -36.64 -18.73
C ALA A 71 -52.18 -35.91 -17.52
N LYS A 72 -52.86 -34.90 -16.96
CA LYS A 72 -52.40 -34.20 -15.75
C LYS A 72 -52.30 -35.15 -14.55
N LYS A 73 -53.32 -35.99 -14.33
CA LYS A 73 -53.33 -37.00 -13.27
C LYS A 73 -52.16 -37.97 -13.41
N LYS A 74 -51.91 -38.45 -14.63
CA LYS A 74 -50.76 -39.31 -14.92
C LYS A 74 -49.44 -38.61 -14.57
N LYS A 75 -49.23 -37.38 -15.05
CA LYS A 75 -48.02 -36.59 -14.77
C LYS A 75 -47.79 -36.36 -13.26
N VAL A 76 -48.85 -36.08 -12.50
CA VAL A 76 -48.76 -35.93 -11.04
C VAL A 76 -48.37 -37.24 -10.37
N ASN A 77 -48.98 -38.36 -10.78
CA ASN A 77 -48.65 -39.68 -10.24
C ASN A 77 -47.21 -40.10 -10.58
N ASP A 78 -46.73 -39.81 -11.79
CA ASP A 78 -45.36 -40.11 -12.19
C ASP A 78 -44.37 -39.30 -11.35
N ARG A 79 -44.63 -38.00 -11.13
CA ARG A 79 -43.83 -37.17 -10.22
C ARG A 79 -43.84 -37.69 -8.77
N LEU A 80 -44.99 -38.14 -8.27
CA LEU A 80 -45.09 -38.71 -6.92
C LEU A 80 -44.22 -39.97 -6.77
N LYS A 81 -44.12 -40.80 -7.81
CA LYS A 81 -43.26 -41.98 -7.81
C LYS A 81 -41.77 -41.64 -7.85
N GLU A 82 -41.39 -40.50 -8.44
CA GLU A 82 -39.99 -40.04 -8.50
C GLU A 82 -39.46 -39.48 -7.18
N ILE A 83 -40.34 -38.94 -6.32
CA ILE A 83 -39.95 -38.24 -5.08
C ILE A 83 -39.12 -39.14 -4.13
N PRO A 84 -39.52 -40.39 -3.81
CA PRO A 84 -38.77 -41.25 -2.90
C PRO A 84 -37.33 -41.49 -3.36
N ALA A 85 -37.13 -41.81 -4.65
CA ALA A 85 -35.80 -42.07 -5.20
C ALA A 85 -34.88 -40.83 -5.10
N ARG A 86 -35.42 -39.62 -5.33
CA ARG A 86 -34.65 -38.38 -5.17
C ARG A 86 -34.28 -38.10 -3.72
N ILE A 87 -35.18 -38.41 -2.79
CA ILE A 87 -34.90 -38.27 -1.34
C ILE A 87 -33.77 -39.23 -0.96
N ASP A 88 -33.84 -40.50 -1.40
CA ASP A 88 -32.81 -41.50 -1.11
C ASP A 88 -31.44 -41.11 -1.69
N GLU A 89 -31.41 -40.56 -2.91
CA GLU A 89 -30.19 -40.05 -3.52
C GLU A 89 -29.58 -38.91 -2.69
N LEU A 90 -30.37 -37.91 -2.32
CA LEU A 90 -29.91 -36.78 -1.49
C LEU A 90 -29.41 -37.26 -0.12
N LEU A 91 -30.11 -38.21 0.51
CA LEU A 91 -29.68 -38.79 1.78
C LEU A 91 -28.33 -39.51 1.66
N ARG A 92 -28.02 -40.14 0.52
CA ARG A 92 -26.72 -40.78 0.28
C ARG A 92 -25.60 -39.79 -0.01
N THR A 93 -25.92 -38.59 -0.49
CA THR A 93 -24.93 -37.51 -0.66
C THR A 93 -24.59 -36.79 0.64
N LEU A 94 -25.42 -36.93 1.68
CA LEU A 94 -25.10 -36.37 2.99
C LEU A 94 -23.91 -37.11 3.60
N PRO A 95 -22.88 -36.39 4.10
CA PRO A 95 -21.77 -37.02 4.79
C PRO A 95 -22.26 -37.90 5.94
N SER A 96 -21.84 -39.17 5.96
CA SER A 96 -22.16 -40.15 7.01
C SER A 96 -21.76 -39.69 8.41
N GLU A 97 -20.78 -38.81 8.50
CA GLU A 97 -20.31 -38.25 9.75
C GLU A 97 -20.95 -36.89 9.96
N SER A 98 -22.07 -36.89 10.68
CA SER A 98 -22.30 -35.78 11.60
C SER A 98 -21.13 -35.79 12.60
N ALA A 99 -20.00 -35.18 12.23
CA ALA A 99 -18.86 -35.01 13.12
C ALA A 99 -19.45 -34.49 14.43
N ASN A 100 -19.32 -35.32 15.48
CA ASN A 100 -20.25 -35.31 16.60
C ASN A 100 -20.15 -33.93 17.26
N ARG A 101 -21.07 -33.01 16.92
CA ARG A 101 -20.94 -31.56 17.18
C ARG A 101 -20.64 -31.28 18.65
N LYS A 102 -21.13 -32.16 19.53
CA LYS A 102 -20.87 -32.17 20.97
C LYS A 102 -19.38 -32.37 21.31
N VAL A 103 -18.70 -33.31 20.66
CA VAL A 103 -17.27 -33.60 20.85
C VAL A 103 -16.41 -32.43 20.39
N ILE A 104 -16.70 -31.87 19.20
CA ILE A 104 -15.95 -30.69 18.69
C ILE A 104 -16.14 -29.50 19.63
N LYS A 105 -17.37 -29.23 20.08
CA LYS A 105 -17.63 -28.16 21.05
C LYS A 105 -16.92 -28.38 22.38
N ALA A 106 -16.86 -29.63 22.87
CA ALA A 106 -16.13 -29.96 24.09
C ALA A 106 -14.62 -29.74 23.92
N TYR A 107 -14.07 -30.09 22.76
CA TYR A 107 -12.65 -29.90 22.44
C TYR A 107 -12.27 -28.42 22.35
N ILE A 108 -13.09 -27.60 21.66
CA ILE A 108 -12.92 -26.14 21.61
C ILE A 108 -12.91 -25.56 23.03
N LYS A 109 -13.89 -25.93 23.86
CA LYS A 109 -13.97 -25.44 25.25
C LYS A 109 -12.76 -25.85 26.10
N ASN A 110 -12.17 -27.02 25.83
CA ASN A 110 -10.95 -27.47 26.51
C ASN A 110 -9.75 -26.62 26.09
N ILE A 111 -9.58 -26.38 24.79
CA ILE A 111 -8.52 -25.52 24.26
C ILE A 111 -8.65 -24.09 24.81
N ASP A 112 -9.85 -23.52 24.83
CA ASP A 112 -10.08 -22.17 25.37
C ASP A 112 -9.66 -22.07 26.84
N LYS A 113 -9.96 -23.08 27.66
CA LYS A 113 -9.52 -23.13 29.05
C LYS A 113 -7.99 -23.18 29.18
N LYS A 114 -7.31 -23.96 28.33
CA LYS A 114 -5.84 -24.02 28.32
C LYS A 114 -5.22 -22.68 27.92
N ILE A 115 -5.82 -22.00 26.94
CA ILE A 115 -5.38 -20.66 26.51
C ILE A 115 -5.57 -19.65 27.64
N GLN A 116 -6.71 -19.66 28.33
CA GLN A 116 -6.94 -18.76 29.46
C GLN A 116 -5.96 -19.05 30.60
N ALA A 117 -5.76 -20.30 30.98
CA ALA A 117 -4.78 -20.66 32.01
C ALA A 117 -3.34 -20.23 31.66
N ALA A 118 -2.95 -20.29 30.38
CA ALA A 118 -1.64 -19.82 29.93
C ALA A 118 -1.52 -18.28 29.88
N LYS A 119 -2.64 -17.56 29.69
CA LYS A 119 -2.68 -16.09 29.71
C LYS A 119 -2.72 -15.54 31.14
N ASP A 120 -3.45 -16.23 32.00
CA ASP A 120 -3.56 -15.96 33.44
C ASP A 120 -2.34 -16.45 34.20
N ASP A 121 -1.34 -17.02 33.51
CA ASP A 121 -0.06 -17.39 34.09
C ASP A 121 0.63 -16.12 34.61
N THR A 122 0.36 -15.84 35.89
CA THR A 122 0.73 -14.63 36.63
C THR A 122 2.23 -14.39 36.59
N VAL A 123 3.01 -15.45 36.33
CA VAL A 123 4.45 -15.42 36.11
C VAL A 123 4.81 -14.52 34.93
N LEU A 124 4.11 -14.62 33.79
CA LEU A 124 4.38 -13.78 32.62
C LEU A 124 3.99 -12.31 32.86
N SER A 125 2.93 -12.07 33.63
CA SER A 125 2.52 -10.72 34.01
C SER A 125 3.53 -10.08 34.97
N GLY A 126 4.00 -10.84 35.97
CA GLY A 126 5.08 -10.44 36.89
C GLY A 126 6.38 -10.14 36.14
N LEU A 127 6.83 -11.05 35.28
CA LEU A 127 8.02 -10.86 34.45
C LEU A 127 7.93 -9.61 33.55
N ARG A 128 6.76 -9.33 32.97
CA ARG A 128 6.55 -8.11 32.18
C ARG A 128 6.64 -6.85 33.03
N LYS A 129 6.09 -6.88 34.24
CA LYS A 129 6.18 -5.78 35.20
C LYS A 129 7.63 -5.55 35.63
N ASP A 130 8.34 -6.61 36.01
CA ASP A 130 9.74 -6.55 36.43
C ASP A 130 10.64 -6.03 35.30
N LEU A 131 10.38 -6.45 34.06
CA LEU A 131 11.10 -5.95 32.88
C LEU A 131 10.84 -4.45 32.65
N ALA A 132 9.59 -4.00 32.79
CA ALA A 132 9.27 -2.57 32.68
C ALA A 132 9.95 -1.75 33.79
N GLU A 133 9.94 -2.23 35.04
CA GLU A 133 10.62 -1.57 36.15
C GLU A 133 12.15 -1.52 35.95
N ALA A 134 12.76 -2.60 35.46
CA ALA A 134 14.18 -2.64 35.15
C ALA A 134 14.56 -1.67 34.02
N GLN A 135 13.71 -1.53 33.00
CA GLN A 135 13.92 -0.57 31.91
C GLN A 135 13.87 0.88 32.40
N VAL A 136 12.91 1.21 33.27
CA VAL A 136 12.83 2.55 33.88
C VAL A 136 14.08 2.85 34.71
N LYS A 137 14.50 1.92 35.58
CA LYS A 137 15.73 2.08 36.39
C LYS A 137 16.98 2.25 35.53
N LEU A 138 17.08 1.51 34.42
CA LEU A 138 18.19 1.65 33.48
C LEU A 138 18.20 3.03 32.80
N ALA A 139 17.03 3.52 32.38
CA ALA A 139 16.90 4.83 31.76
C ALA A 139 17.29 5.96 32.74
N GLU A 140 16.82 5.89 33.98
CA GLU A 140 17.19 6.84 35.03
C GLU A 140 18.69 6.82 35.34
N ALA A 141 19.30 5.63 35.44
CA ALA A 141 20.73 5.50 35.67
C ALA A 141 21.54 6.12 34.53
N LYS A 142 21.17 5.85 33.27
CA LYS A 142 21.82 6.45 32.09
C LYS A 142 21.70 7.97 32.08
N ALA A 143 20.52 8.50 32.38
CA ALA A 143 20.28 9.95 32.45
C ALA A 143 21.16 10.61 33.53
N LYS A 144 21.22 10.00 34.72
CA LYS A 144 22.08 10.49 35.82
C LYS A 144 23.55 10.46 35.44
N THR A 145 24.04 9.36 34.83
CA THR A 145 25.44 9.27 34.39
C THR A 145 25.76 10.32 33.33
N ALA A 146 24.87 10.54 32.35
CA ALA A 146 25.05 11.56 31.32
C ALA A 146 25.11 12.97 31.94
N GLN A 147 24.24 13.26 32.91
CA GLN A 147 24.24 14.53 33.62
C GLN A 147 25.54 14.74 34.41
N VAL A 148 26.00 13.74 35.17
CA VAL A 148 27.26 13.82 35.93
C VAL A 148 28.46 14.03 35.01
N ILE A 149 28.51 13.36 33.85
CA ILE A 149 29.58 13.55 32.86
C ILE A 149 29.56 14.98 32.31
N LEU A 150 28.36 15.50 31.99
CA LEU A 150 28.22 16.85 31.46
C LEU A 150 28.62 17.91 32.49
N GLU A 151 28.21 17.75 33.75
CA GLU A 151 28.59 18.64 34.85
C GLU A 151 30.09 18.58 35.13
N ALA A 152 30.69 17.39 35.12
CA ALA A 152 32.13 17.21 35.30
C ALA A 152 32.94 17.84 34.14
N ASN A 153 32.45 17.70 32.90
CA ASN A 153 33.14 18.20 31.72
C ASN A 153 32.95 19.70 31.51
N ALA A 154 31.80 20.30 31.86
CA ALA A 154 31.53 21.71 31.60
C ALA A 154 32.62 22.65 32.17
N GLY A 155 33.11 22.39 33.37
CA GLY A 155 34.18 23.16 33.99
C GLY A 155 35.57 22.88 33.41
N VAL A 156 35.80 21.66 32.90
CA VAL A 156 37.07 21.27 32.28
C VAL A 156 37.14 21.80 30.85
N ASP A 157 36.07 21.70 30.08
CA ASP A 157 35.96 22.17 28.71
C ASP A 157 36.17 23.68 28.62
N ALA A 158 35.60 24.45 29.56
CA ALA A 158 35.84 25.89 29.66
C ALA A 158 37.34 26.20 29.87
N LYS A 159 37.99 25.51 30.82
CA LYS A 159 39.43 25.69 31.09
C LYS A 159 40.31 25.26 29.91
N VAL A 160 39.94 24.17 29.22
CA VAL A 160 40.64 23.70 28.03
C VAL A 160 40.50 24.73 26.91
N PHE A 161 39.30 25.29 26.72
CA PHE A 161 39.06 26.34 25.73
C PHE A 161 39.88 27.61 26.02
N GLU A 162 39.88 28.08 27.27
CA GLU A 162 40.69 29.22 27.70
C GLU A 162 42.19 28.97 27.50
N ALA A 163 42.69 27.80 27.91
CA ALA A 163 44.09 27.44 27.72
C ALA A 163 44.47 27.37 26.23
N GLN A 164 43.59 26.83 25.39
CA GLN A 164 43.81 26.80 23.93
C GLN A 164 43.80 28.20 23.31
N ALA A 165 42.93 29.10 23.79
CA ALA A 165 42.88 30.48 23.34
C ALA A 165 44.18 31.22 23.69
N GLU A 166 44.68 31.06 24.93
CA GLU A 166 45.95 31.64 25.36
C GLU A 166 47.14 31.04 24.59
N ILE A 167 47.16 29.73 24.34
CA ILE A 167 48.19 29.11 23.49
C ILE A 167 48.20 29.72 22.09
N ARG A 168 47.03 29.93 21.47
CA ARG A 168 46.94 30.56 20.14
C ARG A 168 47.44 32.00 20.15
N LYS A 169 47.08 32.77 21.16
CA LYS A 169 47.51 34.16 21.34
C LYS A 169 49.03 34.24 21.52
N LEU A 170 49.59 33.42 22.41
CA LEU A 170 51.04 33.38 22.65
C LEU A 170 51.80 32.93 21.40
N LYS A 171 51.30 31.94 20.65
CA LYS A 171 51.91 31.56 19.36
C LYS A 171 51.93 32.73 18.37
N SER A 172 50.82 33.42 18.19
CA SER A 172 50.76 34.59 17.30
C SER A 172 51.72 35.71 17.74
N GLN A 173 51.91 35.90 19.04
CA GLN A 173 52.89 36.86 19.57
C GLN A 173 54.33 36.41 19.30
N ILE A 174 54.63 35.12 19.48
CA ILE A 174 55.94 34.55 19.18
C ILE A 174 56.26 34.73 17.70
N ASP A 175 55.33 34.40 16.81
CA ASP A 175 55.52 34.55 15.36
C ASP A 175 55.77 36.02 14.98
N ALA A 176 54.95 36.94 15.48
CA ALA A 176 55.11 38.37 15.21
C ALA A 176 56.43 38.96 15.76
N ILE A 177 56.91 38.47 16.90
CA ILE A 177 58.22 38.85 17.45
C ILE A 177 59.33 38.24 16.60
N GLY A 178 59.19 36.99 16.17
CA GLY A 178 60.12 36.31 15.27
C GLY A 178 60.32 37.09 13.97
N ASP A 179 59.23 37.44 13.28
CA ASP A 179 59.25 38.23 12.05
C ASP A 179 59.92 39.59 12.26
N ARG A 180 59.71 40.22 13.43
CA ARG A 180 60.36 41.51 13.78
C ARG A 180 61.86 41.34 14.02
N VAL A 181 62.28 40.26 14.66
CA VAL A 181 63.70 39.96 14.89
C VAL A 181 64.39 39.74 13.55
N GLU A 182 63.83 38.88 12.70
CA GLU A 182 64.37 38.60 11.35
C GLU A 182 64.45 39.88 10.52
N GLY A 183 63.39 40.71 10.51
CA GLY A 183 63.40 42.00 9.83
C GLY A 183 64.43 43.01 10.38
N CYS A 184 64.75 42.95 11.68
CA CYS A 184 65.81 43.76 12.28
C CYS A 184 67.21 43.24 11.92
N GLU A 185 67.41 41.93 11.91
CA GLU A 185 68.67 41.29 11.48
C GLU A 185 68.98 41.62 10.01
N ASP A 186 67.97 41.58 9.14
CA ASP A 186 68.06 42.01 7.75
C ASP A 186 68.45 43.48 7.59
N LYS A 187 67.92 44.37 8.45
CA LYS A 187 68.30 45.79 8.44
C LYS A 187 69.74 45.98 8.91
N ILE A 188 70.16 45.27 9.95
CA ILE A 188 71.54 45.31 10.46
C ILE A 188 72.50 44.85 9.37
N THR A 189 72.22 43.73 8.71
CA THR A 189 73.08 43.19 7.64
C THR A 189 73.16 44.14 6.45
N ARG A 190 72.05 44.74 6.00
CA ARG A 190 72.04 45.77 4.94
C ARG A 190 72.84 47.01 5.35
N ASN A 191 72.58 47.55 6.54
CA ASN A 191 73.29 48.74 7.03
C ASN A 191 74.79 48.49 7.15
N ASN A 192 75.20 47.31 7.63
CA ASN A 192 76.62 46.94 7.71
C ASN A 192 77.28 46.87 6.32
N LYS A 193 76.58 46.33 5.31
CA LYS A 193 77.06 46.37 3.92
C LYS A 193 77.21 47.80 3.41
N SER A 194 76.19 48.64 3.58
CA SER A 194 76.26 50.05 3.16
C SER A 194 77.35 50.83 3.91
N ILE A 195 77.58 50.56 5.20
CA ILE A 195 78.69 51.15 5.94
C ILE A 195 80.03 50.73 5.33
N ALA A 196 80.20 49.45 4.97
CA ALA A 196 81.42 48.97 4.33
C ALA A 196 81.66 49.63 2.97
N GLU A 197 80.61 49.75 2.14
CA GLU A 197 80.65 50.44 0.84
C GLU A 197 80.98 51.93 0.99
N LEU A 198 80.34 52.62 1.94
CA LEU A 198 80.60 54.03 2.25
C LEU A 198 82.02 54.24 2.76
N LYS A 199 82.56 53.33 3.59
CA LYS A 199 83.96 53.38 4.02
C LYS A 199 84.93 53.18 2.85
N ALA A 200 84.64 52.25 1.95
CA ALA A 200 85.46 52.01 0.76
C ALA A 200 85.46 53.23 -0.17
N THR A 201 84.27 53.78 -0.47
CA THR A 201 84.15 55.00 -1.29
C THR A 201 84.84 56.20 -0.63
N HIS A 202 84.65 56.40 0.68
CA HIS A 202 85.36 57.44 1.42
C HIS A 202 86.88 57.28 1.30
N ALA A 203 87.42 56.08 1.52
CA ALA A 203 88.86 55.81 1.36
C ALA A 203 89.35 56.13 -0.06
N THR A 204 88.58 55.80 -1.11
CA THR A 204 88.94 56.16 -2.49
C THR A 204 88.93 57.66 -2.74
N VAL A 205 87.98 58.40 -2.14
CA VAL A 205 87.88 59.85 -2.29
C VAL A 205 89.01 60.56 -1.53
N THR A 206 89.30 60.14 -0.29
CA THR A 206 90.42 60.70 0.50
C THR A 206 91.78 60.41 -0.12
N ALA A 207 91.96 59.25 -0.76
CA ALA A 207 93.21 58.91 -1.44
C ALA A 207 93.42 59.68 -2.77
N ARG A 208 92.37 60.30 -3.33
CA ARG A 208 92.53 61.21 -4.47
C ARG A 208 93.21 62.49 -3.98
N LYS A 209 94.45 62.70 -4.42
CA LYS A 209 95.09 64.01 -4.32
C LYS A 209 94.27 64.99 -5.15
N GLN A 210 93.83 66.09 -4.53
CA GLN A 210 93.26 67.21 -5.28
C GLN A 210 94.33 67.75 -6.24
N THR A 211 94.07 67.61 -7.53
CA THR A 211 94.85 68.27 -8.57
C THR A 211 94.37 69.71 -8.63
N TYR A 212 95.21 70.62 -8.16
CA TYR A 212 94.97 72.05 -8.28
C TYR A 212 95.58 72.50 -9.61
N ASP A 213 94.74 72.87 -10.57
CA ASP A 213 95.21 73.52 -11.78
C ASP A 213 95.64 74.94 -11.43
N GLU A 214 96.90 75.28 -11.72
CA GLU A 214 97.48 76.61 -11.49
C GLU A 214 97.00 77.64 -12.52
N ILE A 215 96.15 77.20 -13.47
CA ILE A 215 95.61 77.99 -14.56
C ILE A 215 94.12 78.13 -14.33
N CYS A 216 93.64 79.37 -14.25
CA CYS A 216 92.23 79.64 -14.09
C CYS A 216 91.46 79.11 -15.31
N PRO A 217 90.50 78.17 -15.15
CA PRO A 217 89.78 77.55 -16.26
C PRO A 217 88.86 78.51 -17.03
N THR A 218 88.62 79.70 -16.49
CA THR A 218 87.72 80.71 -17.07
C THR A 218 88.46 81.75 -17.92
N CYS A 219 89.68 82.12 -17.53
CA CYS A 219 90.47 83.16 -18.22
C CYS A 219 91.83 82.69 -18.73
N ASN A 220 92.21 81.42 -18.50
CA ASN A 220 93.48 80.81 -18.89
C ASN A 220 94.75 81.56 -18.43
N GLN A 221 94.64 82.39 -17.38
CA GLN A 221 95.77 83.08 -16.77
C GLN A 221 96.33 82.26 -15.59
N PRO A 222 97.66 82.32 -15.34
CA PRO A 222 98.26 81.71 -14.16
C PRO A 222 97.71 82.40 -12.90
N LEU A 223 97.22 81.62 -11.95
CA LEU A 223 96.71 82.13 -10.69
C LEU A 223 97.87 82.71 -9.85
N PRO A 224 97.67 83.81 -9.10
CA PRO A 224 98.71 84.37 -8.24
C PRO A 224 99.16 83.36 -7.17
N SER A 225 100.47 83.16 -7.03
CA SER A 225 101.08 82.17 -6.11
C SER A 225 100.58 82.31 -4.67
N ASP A 226 100.46 83.56 -4.20
CA ASP A 226 100.13 83.88 -2.81
C ASP A 226 98.69 83.49 -2.45
N GLN A 227 97.77 83.50 -3.43
CA GLN A 227 96.38 83.10 -3.24
C GLN A 227 96.20 81.57 -3.34
N ILE A 228 97.05 80.89 -4.10
CA ILE A 228 97.04 79.42 -4.20
C ILE A 228 97.55 78.80 -2.89
N GLU A 229 98.63 79.34 -2.31
CA GLU A 229 99.16 78.84 -1.04
C GLU A 229 98.19 79.08 0.13
N ALA A 230 97.61 80.28 0.22
CA ALA A 230 96.61 80.59 1.25
C ALA A 230 95.35 79.71 1.15
N ALA A 231 94.94 79.33 -0.07
CA ALA A 231 93.83 78.41 -0.29
C ALA A 231 94.19 76.95 0.03
N LYS A 232 95.43 76.51 -0.27
CA LYS A 232 95.92 75.17 0.09
C LYS A 232 96.00 74.96 1.60
N ASP A 233 96.30 76.01 2.38
CA ASP A 233 96.36 75.94 3.85
C ASP A 233 94.99 75.90 4.54
N GLN A 234 93.89 76.19 3.82
CA GLN A 234 92.53 76.18 4.36
C GLN A 234 91.76 74.86 4.15
N PHE A 235 92.33 73.89 3.43
CA PHE A 235 91.74 72.58 3.13
C PHE A 235 92.51 71.44 3.80
#